data_AF-A0A969PVN8-F1
#
_entry.id   AF-A0A969PVN8-F1
#
_cell.length_a   1.000
_cell.length_b   1.000
_cell.length_c   1.000
_cell.angle_alpha   90.00
_cell.angle_beta   90.00
_cell.angle_gamma   90.00
#
_symmetry.space_group_name_H-M   'P 1'
#
loop_
_entity.id
_entity.type
_entity.pdbx_description
1 polymer ?
#
loop_
_entity_poly.entity_id
_entity_poly.type
_entity_poly.pdbx_seq_one_letter_code
_entity_poly.pdbx_strand_id
1 'polypeptide(L)'
;MVPGKPMAELFDAHARVIDAHGMSEHRLNACGYSLGAKFTPSWMDFPMFYRGNEVVIAEGMVFFAHMILMNSASEAAYCLGRTYILTEGKPQPVSKYPVDMIVR
;
A
#
# COMPACT_ATOMS: atom_id res chain seq x y z
N MET A 1 2.70 -8.39 3.51
CA MET A 1 3.64 -7.61 4.36
C MET A 1 4.18 -8.56 5.40
N VAL A 2 5.24 -9.29 5.06
CA VAL A 2 5.82 -10.33 5.90
C VAL A 2 7.33 -10.07 5.95
N PRO A 3 7.96 -9.97 7.12
CA PRO A 3 9.40 -9.85 7.23
C PRO A 3 10.15 -10.94 6.45
N GLY A 4 11.28 -10.59 5.84
CA GLY A 4 12.08 -11.48 5.00
C GLY A 4 11.63 -11.57 3.54
N LYS A 5 10.47 -11.00 3.18
CA LYS A 5 10.01 -10.92 1.78
C LYS A 5 10.45 -9.61 1.10
N PRO A 6 10.69 -9.59 -0.22
CA PRO A 6 11.00 -8.36 -0.93
C PRO A 6 9.76 -7.47 -1.09
N MET A 7 9.95 -6.14 -1.17
CA MET A 7 8.86 -5.19 -1.39
C MET A 7 8.09 -5.46 -2.68
N ALA A 8 8.76 -5.99 -3.72
CA ALA A 8 8.14 -6.40 -4.97
C ALA A 8 6.95 -7.35 -4.77
N GLU A 9 7.02 -8.30 -3.82
CA GLU A 9 5.92 -9.24 -3.56
C GLU A 9 4.63 -8.51 -3.10
N LEU A 10 4.75 -7.34 -2.47
CA LEU A 10 3.59 -6.52 -2.08
C LEU A 10 2.92 -5.89 -3.30
N PHE A 11 3.71 -5.33 -4.20
CA PHE A 11 3.20 -4.76 -5.43
C PHE A 11 2.59 -5.85 -6.33
N ASP A 12 3.24 -6.99 -6.45
CA ASP A 12 2.75 -8.10 -7.27
C ASP A 12 1.41 -8.64 -6.73
N ALA A 13 1.26 -8.73 -5.41
CA ALA A 13 -0.01 -9.10 -4.79
C ALA A 13 -1.12 -8.08 -5.09
N HIS A 14 -0.82 -6.77 -4.98
CA HIS A 14 -1.73 -5.69 -5.32
C HIS A 14 -2.15 -5.75 -6.80
N ALA A 15 -1.19 -5.78 -7.71
CA ALA A 15 -1.43 -5.81 -9.15
C ALA A 15 -2.25 -7.04 -9.54
N ARG A 16 -1.87 -8.23 -9.07
CA ARG A 16 -2.60 -9.48 -9.37
C ARG A 16 -4.07 -9.39 -8.97
N VAL A 17 -4.38 -8.90 -7.77
CA VAL A 17 -5.77 -8.83 -7.29
C VAL A 17 -6.57 -7.82 -8.09
N ILE A 18 -6.03 -6.63 -8.34
CA ILE A 18 -6.73 -5.58 -9.08
C ILE A 18 -6.93 -5.96 -10.56
N ASP A 19 -5.90 -6.50 -11.19
CA ASP A 19 -5.93 -6.89 -12.60
C ASP A 19 -6.94 -8.01 -12.81
N ALA A 20 -7.06 -8.95 -11.87
CA ALA A 20 -8.09 -10.00 -11.89
C ALA A 20 -9.53 -9.46 -11.81
N HIS A 21 -9.72 -8.22 -11.35
CA HIS A 21 -11.01 -7.53 -11.34
C HIS A 21 -11.18 -6.56 -12.53
N GLY A 22 -10.30 -6.60 -13.53
CA GLY A 22 -10.39 -5.77 -14.73
C GLY A 22 -10.06 -4.29 -14.50
N MET A 23 -9.37 -3.97 -13.40
CA MET A 23 -9.10 -2.60 -12.96
C MET A 23 -7.64 -2.18 -13.20
N SER A 24 -6.93 -2.89 -14.07
CA SER A 24 -5.50 -2.69 -14.34
C SER A 24 -5.17 -1.29 -14.86
N GLU A 25 -6.02 -0.74 -15.74
CA GLU A 25 -5.87 0.60 -16.32
C GLU A 25 -6.11 1.73 -15.31
N HIS A 26 -6.67 1.40 -14.14
CA HIS A 26 -7.07 2.39 -13.13
C HIS A 26 -6.15 2.42 -11.91
N ARG A 27 -5.30 1.40 -11.69
CA ARG A 27 -4.36 1.40 -10.56
C ARG A 27 -3.07 2.15 -10.86
N LEU A 28 -2.46 2.66 -9.80
CA LEU A 28 -1.12 3.25 -9.88
C LEU A 28 -0.03 2.18 -10.04
N ASN A 29 1.16 2.61 -10.46
CA ASN A 29 2.37 1.78 -10.54
C ASN A 29 3.12 1.64 -9.20
N ALA A 30 2.54 2.17 -8.12
CA ALA A 30 2.97 1.93 -6.75
C ALA A 30 1.76 1.84 -5.82
N CYS A 31 1.85 1.02 -4.78
CA CYS A 31 0.72 0.72 -3.89
C CYS A 31 1.02 0.93 -2.39
N GLY A 32 2.09 1.65 -2.08
CA GLY A 32 2.44 2.02 -0.73
C GLY A 32 3.86 2.53 -0.58
N TYR A 33 4.17 3.03 0.60
CA TYR A 33 5.48 3.56 0.96
C TYR A 33 5.69 3.57 2.47
N SER A 34 6.95 3.66 2.89
CA SER A 34 7.33 3.76 4.29
C SER A 34 6.95 5.11 4.88
N LEU A 35 6.74 5.14 6.18
CA LEU A 35 6.48 6.34 6.96
C LEU A 35 7.49 6.47 8.10
N GLY A 36 7.77 7.70 8.47
CA GLY A 36 8.63 8.03 9.60
C GLY A 36 8.42 9.48 10.05
N ALA A 37 9.29 9.94 10.95
CA ALA A 37 9.33 11.34 11.34
C ALA A 37 9.99 12.19 10.23
N LYS A 38 9.17 12.66 9.27
CA LYS A 38 9.60 13.50 8.14
C LYS A 38 8.98 14.89 8.24
N PHE A 39 9.66 15.88 7.67
CA PHE A 39 9.19 17.27 7.56
C PHE A 39 8.86 17.61 6.11
N THR A 40 8.30 18.80 5.88
CA THR A 40 7.99 19.32 4.55
C THR A 40 9.18 19.19 3.59
N PRO A 41 8.95 18.88 2.30
CA PRO A 41 7.65 18.90 1.61
C PRO A 41 6.94 17.54 1.53
N SER A 42 7.50 16.47 2.11
CA SER A 42 6.94 15.12 1.93
C SER A 42 7.00 14.30 3.22
N TRP A 43 5.89 13.62 3.52
CA TRP A 43 5.83 12.63 4.58
C TRP A 43 6.26 11.23 4.13
N MET A 44 6.48 11.02 2.82
CA MET A 44 6.87 9.72 2.28
C MET A 44 8.30 9.39 2.69
N ASP A 45 8.53 8.13 3.04
CA ASP A 45 9.87 7.61 3.29
C ASP A 45 10.15 6.35 2.46
N PHE A 46 11.43 6.03 2.36
CA PHE A 46 11.89 4.80 1.73
C PHE A 46 11.68 3.59 2.67
N PRO A 47 11.32 2.40 2.17
CA PRO A 47 11.08 2.02 0.76
C PRO A 47 9.62 2.15 0.29
N MET A 48 9.43 2.08 -1.04
CA MET A 48 8.12 2.09 -1.71
C MET A 48 7.72 0.72 -2.28
N PHE A 49 6.43 0.48 -2.48
CA PHE A 49 5.92 -0.75 -3.08
C PHE A 49 5.73 -0.55 -4.59
N TYR A 50 6.72 -0.98 -5.36
CA TYR A 50 6.65 -0.98 -6.83
C TYR A 50 7.29 -2.27 -7.37
N ARG A 51 7.03 -2.54 -8.65
CA ARG A 51 7.52 -3.74 -9.34
C ARG A 51 9.05 -3.85 -9.27
N GLY A 52 9.55 -5.01 -8.86
CA GLY A 52 10.99 -5.28 -8.85
C GLY A 52 11.78 -4.56 -7.75
N ASN A 53 11.11 -3.96 -6.75
CA ASN A 53 11.82 -3.46 -5.58
C ASN A 53 12.36 -4.62 -4.72
N GLU A 54 13.68 -4.76 -4.66
CA GLU A 54 14.39 -5.85 -3.98
C GLU A 54 14.57 -5.63 -2.47
N VAL A 55 14.20 -4.46 -1.93
CA VAL A 55 14.35 -4.18 -0.50
C VAL A 55 13.58 -5.21 0.31
N VAL A 56 14.25 -5.79 1.31
CA VAL A 56 13.66 -6.80 2.18
C VAL A 56 12.86 -6.12 3.28
N ILE A 57 11.64 -6.60 3.47
CA ILE A 57 10.76 -6.21 4.57
C ILE A 57 11.40 -6.65 5.89
N ALA A 58 11.50 -5.74 6.85
CA ALA A 58 11.97 -6.02 8.20
C ALA A 58 10.89 -5.71 9.24
N GLU A 59 11.01 -6.33 10.42
CA GLU A 59 10.22 -5.95 11.59
C GLU A 59 10.49 -4.47 11.97
N GLY A 60 9.47 -3.80 12.53
CA GLY A 60 9.56 -2.42 12.96
C GLY A 60 9.40 -1.39 11.83
N MET A 61 9.46 -1.82 10.57
CA MET A 61 9.11 -0.96 9.44
C MET A 61 7.64 -0.52 9.52
N VAL A 62 7.38 0.74 9.18
CA VAL A 62 6.04 1.33 9.19
C VAL A 62 5.67 1.69 7.77
N PHE A 63 4.53 1.17 7.29
CA PHE A 63 4.11 1.35 5.91
C PHE A 63 2.71 1.90 5.81
N PHE A 64 2.51 2.87 4.92
CA PHE A 64 1.20 3.21 4.40
C PHE A 64 0.94 2.44 3.11
N ALA A 65 0.03 1.46 3.16
CA ALA A 65 -0.48 0.78 1.98
C ALA A 65 -1.67 1.56 1.42
N HIS A 66 -1.64 1.86 0.13
CA HIS A 66 -2.71 2.58 -0.55
C HIS A 66 -3.13 1.86 -1.84
N MET A 67 -4.35 1.36 -1.86
CA MET A 67 -5.00 0.75 -3.00
C MET A 67 -5.82 1.84 -3.70
N ILE A 68 -5.17 2.53 -4.63
CA ILE A 68 -5.75 3.67 -5.33
C ILE A 68 -6.19 3.22 -6.72
N LEU A 69 -7.46 3.48 -7.04
CA LEU A 69 -8.07 3.32 -8.35
C LEU A 69 -8.60 4.67 -8.82
N MET A 70 -8.23 5.05 -10.05
CA MET A 70 -8.63 6.28 -10.72
C MET A 70 -9.25 5.91 -12.06
N ASN A 71 -10.58 5.95 -12.13
CA ASN A 71 -11.32 5.67 -13.35
C ASN A 71 -11.77 6.97 -14.00
N SER A 72 -11.01 7.42 -14.99
CA SER A 72 -11.32 8.64 -15.76
C SER A 72 -12.60 8.53 -16.58
N ALA A 73 -12.96 7.33 -17.05
CA ALA A 73 -14.15 7.15 -17.88
C ALA A 73 -15.44 7.36 -17.09
N SER A 74 -15.45 6.95 -15.81
CA SER A 74 -16.58 7.17 -14.91
C SER A 74 -16.42 8.36 -13.97
N GLU A 75 -15.29 9.08 -14.07
CA GLU A 75 -14.87 10.14 -13.14
C GLU A 75 -14.90 9.71 -11.66
N ALA A 76 -14.70 8.41 -11.39
CA ALA A 76 -14.76 7.85 -10.05
C ALA A 76 -13.36 7.54 -9.54
N ALA A 77 -13.18 7.71 -8.23
CA ALA A 77 -11.95 7.36 -7.54
C ALA A 77 -12.25 6.52 -6.29
N TYR A 78 -11.37 5.57 -6.01
CA TYR A 78 -11.38 4.83 -4.76
C TYR A 78 -9.96 4.77 -4.18
N CYS A 79 -9.79 5.27 -2.97
CA CYS A 79 -8.47 5.47 -2.34
C CYS A 79 -8.42 4.77 -0.98
N LEU A 80 -8.53 3.45 -0.95
CA LEU A 80 -8.41 2.69 0.30
C LEU A 80 -6.96 2.76 0.78
N GLY A 81 -6.76 3.30 1.98
CA GLY A 81 -5.44 3.42 2.59
C GLY A 81 -5.43 2.95 4.03
N ARG A 82 -4.34 2.33 4.45
CA ARG A 82 -4.11 1.98 5.86
C ARG A 82 -2.63 1.90 6.17
N THR A 83 -2.27 2.43 7.34
CA THR A 83 -0.92 2.33 7.87
C THR A 83 -0.78 1.11 8.78
N TYR A 84 0.35 0.41 8.66
CA TYR A 84 0.71 -0.75 9.45
C TYR A 84 2.11 -0.61 10.03
N ILE A 85 2.28 -1.08 11.26
CA ILE A 85 3.59 -1.38 11.87
C ILE A 85 3.84 -2.87 11.66
N LEU A 86 4.98 -3.22 11.09
CA LEU A 86 5.33 -4.62 10.89
C LEU A 86 5.88 -5.25 12.15
N THR A 87 5.42 -6.45 12.42
CA THR A 87 5.84 -7.32 13.53
C THR A 87 6.37 -8.62 12.93
N GLU A 88 7.00 -9.49 13.75
CA GLU A 88 7.27 -10.87 13.32
C GLU A 88 5.99 -11.64 12.93
N GLY A 89 4.84 -11.24 13.48
CA GLY A 89 3.54 -11.86 13.23
C GLY A 89 2.67 -11.07 12.24
N LYS A 90 1.42 -10.82 12.63
CA LYS A 90 0.49 -10.03 11.81
C LYS A 90 0.87 -8.54 11.88
N PRO A 91 0.90 -7.83 10.74
CA PRO A 91 1.06 -6.38 10.75
C PRO A 91 0.00 -5.70 11.63
N GLN A 92 0.43 -4.81 12.51
CA GLN A 92 -0.47 -4.09 13.40
C GLN A 92 -1.00 -2.83 12.68
N PRO A 93 -2.32 -2.68 12.50
CA PRO A 93 -2.88 -1.46 11.93
C PRO A 93 -2.77 -0.30 12.94
N VAL A 94 -2.52 0.91 12.45
CA VAL A 94 -2.57 2.15 13.27
C VAL A 94 -3.81 3.01 12.99
N SER A 95 -4.73 2.50 12.17
CA SER A 95 -6.00 3.16 11.85
C SER A 95 -7.13 2.57 12.69
N LYS A 96 -7.98 3.43 13.28
CA LYS A 96 -9.15 3.02 14.07
C LYS A 96 -10.24 2.36 13.23
N TYR A 97 -10.44 2.80 11.99
CA TYR A 97 -11.54 2.37 11.14
C TYR A 97 -11.23 1.08 10.37
N PRO A 98 -12.25 0.25 10.05
CA PRO A 98 -12.10 -0.94 9.21
C PRO A 98 -11.69 -0.59 7.77
N VAL A 99 -11.37 -1.61 6.96
CA VAL A 99 -11.06 -1.43 5.52
C VAL A 99 -12.31 -1.46 4.64
N ASP A 100 -13.46 -1.74 5.24
CA ASP A 100 -14.73 -1.79 4.54
C ASP A 100 -15.15 -0.39 4.08
N MET A 101 -15.96 -0.34 3.01
CA MET A 101 -16.57 0.90 2.57
C MET A 101 -17.50 1.43 3.66
N ILE A 102 -17.19 2.63 4.17
CA ILE A 102 -18.05 3.32 5.13
C ILE A 102 -19.17 4.01 4.35
N VAL A 103 -20.40 3.53 4.54
CA VAL A 103 -21.61 4.13 3.99
C VAL A 103 -22.25 5.01 5.05
N ARG A 104 -22.80 6.16 4.65
CA ARG A 104 -23.53 7.10 5.50
C ARG A 104 -25.01 7.09 5.19
#